data_AF-A0A6H0CY88-F1
#
_entry.id   AF-A0A6H0CY88-F1
#
_cell.length_a   1.000
_cell.length_b   1.000
_cell.length_c   1.000
_cell.angle_alpha   90.00
_cell.angle_beta   90.00
_cell.angle_gamma   90.00
#
_symmetry.space_group_name_H-M   'P 1'
#
loop_
_entity.id
_entity.type
_entity.pdbx_description
1 polymer ?
#
loop_
_entity_poly.entity_id
_entity_poly.type
_entity_poly.pdbx_seq_one_letter_code
_entity_poly.pdbx_strand_id
1 'polypeptide(L)'
;MFRSDRYFRVWQYSVGHRRLLLRSSRDMPPATRIDIHFANVDLMLLRPHYDGLVIHRADAGECEKAGLDYGVEVKPGRLFVLGDGLRSFVVSAPPQWHEDEGTMDDPSWFGRMRGTR
;
A
#
# COMPACT_ATOMS: atom_id res chain seq x y z
N MET A 1 2.85 1.04 12.08
CA MET A 1 3.41 2.13 11.26
C MET A 1 4.54 1.53 10.43
N PHE A 2 4.63 1.84 9.14
CA PHE A 2 5.73 1.47 8.27
C PHE A 2 6.42 2.73 7.77
N ARG A 3 7.75 2.68 7.60
CA ARG A 3 8.52 3.77 7.00
C ARG A 3 9.71 3.21 6.24
N SER A 4 9.97 3.74 5.06
CA SER A 4 11.15 3.45 4.25
C SER A 4 11.48 4.64 3.36
N ASP A 5 12.76 4.92 3.14
CA ASP A 5 13.20 5.97 2.22
C ASP A 5 13.37 5.45 0.78
N ARG A 6 13.04 4.18 0.51
CA ARG A 6 13.11 3.59 -0.84
C ARG A 6 11.98 4.13 -1.73
N TYR A 7 12.21 4.11 -3.03
CA TYR A 7 11.19 4.37 -4.03
C TYR A 7 10.19 3.21 -4.08
N PHE A 8 8.89 3.49 -3.99
CA PHE A 8 7.81 2.51 -4.15
C PHE A 8 6.94 2.83 -5.35
N ARG A 9 6.46 1.80 -6.04
CA ARG A 9 5.45 1.93 -7.10
C ARG A 9 4.24 1.04 -6.83
N VAL A 10 3.08 1.45 -7.33
CA VAL A 10 1.93 0.54 -7.44
C VAL A 10 2.33 -0.59 -8.38
N TRP A 11 2.46 -1.79 -7.83
CA TRP A 11 2.88 -2.95 -8.60
C TRP A 11 1.70 -3.65 -9.25
N GLN A 12 0.67 -3.93 -8.45
CA GLN A 12 -0.48 -4.66 -8.92
C GLN A 12 -1.70 -4.42 -8.04
N TYR A 13 -2.87 -4.38 -8.67
CA TYR A 13 -4.15 -4.55 -8.00
C TYR A 13 -4.85 -5.79 -8.60
N SER A 14 -5.31 -6.70 -7.76
CA SER A 14 -6.09 -7.87 -8.17
C SER A 14 -7.52 -7.76 -7.65
N VAL A 15 -8.48 -7.88 -8.57
CA VAL A 15 -9.92 -7.89 -8.24
C VAL A 15 -10.26 -9.10 -7.36
N GLY A 16 -9.62 -10.25 -7.61
CA GLY A 16 -9.72 -11.42 -6.76
C GLY A 16 -9.17 -11.13 -5.35
N HIS A 17 -10.05 -11.17 -4.36
CA HIS A 17 -9.74 -10.81 -2.96
C HIS A 17 -9.32 -9.34 -2.72
N ARG A 18 -9.50 -8.45 -3.71
CA ARG A 18 -9.25 -6.99 -3.61
C ARG A 18 -7.90 -6.68 -2.96
N ARG A 19 -6.83 -7.11 -3.64
CA ARG A 19 -5.46 -7.07 -3.13
C ARG A 19 -4.67 -5.98 -3.85
N LEU A 20 -4.05 -5.08 -3.10
CA LEU A 20 -3.10 -4.10 -3.60
C LEU A 20 -1.69 -4.50 -3.16
N LEU A 21 -0.72 -4.39 -4.08
CA LEU A 21 0.70 -4.52 -3.79
C LEU A 21 1.44 -3.25 -4.20
N LEU A 22 2.20 -2.69 -3.27
CA LEU A 22 3.26 -1.73 -3.56
C LEU A 22 4.60 -2.47 -3.49
N ARG A 23 5.52 -2.17 -4.41
CA ARG A 23 6.84 -2.79 -4.46
C ARG A 23 7.91 -1.71 -4.50
N SER A 24 8.95 -1.87 -3.69
CA SER A 24 10.12 -1.00 -3.74
C SER A 24 10.99 -1.32 -4.96
N SER A 25 11.76 -0.35 -5.44
CA SER A 25 12.87 -0.65 -6.34
C SER A 25 14.02 -1.37 -5.61
N ARG A 26 14.98 -1.89 -6.39
CA ARG A 26 16.20 -2.56 -5.92
C ARG A 26 17.46 -1.70 -6.15
N ASP A 27 17.27 -0.41 -6.44
CA ASP A 27 18.30 0.45 -7.03
C ASP A 27 19.40 0.88 -6.04
N MET A 28 19.22 0.57 -4.75
CA MET A 28 20.15 0.90 -3.68
C MET A 28 20.57 -0.36 -2.92
N PRO A 29 21.83 -0.47 -2.45
CA PRO A 29 22.24 -1.54 -1.55
C PRO A 29 21.48 -1.54 -0.20
N PRO A 30 21.15 -2.72 0.38
CA PRO A 30 21.22 -4.03 -0.25
C PRO A 30 20.19 -4.10 -1.38
N ALA A 31 20.54 -4.74 -2.48
CA ALA A 31 19.67 -4.87 -3.65
C ALA A 31 18.52 -5.85 -3.38
N THR A 32 17.72 -5.62 -2.34
CA THR A 32 16.50 -6.33 -1.97
C THR A 32 15.28 -5.51 -2.38
N ARG A 33 14.12 -6.15 -2.46
CA ARG A 33 12.84 -5.46 -2.67
C ARG A 33 11.98 -5.59 -1.42
N ILE A 34 11.17 -4.57 -1.16
CA ILE A 34 10.13 -4.58 -0.12
C ILE A 34 8.78 -4.61 -0.82
N ASP A 35 7.98 -5.60 -0.48
CA ASP A 35 6.60 -5.73 -0.88
C ASP A 35 5.68 -5.30 0.26
N ILE A 36 4.71 -4.43 -0.02
CA ILE A 36 3.67 -4.01 0.92
C ILE A 36 2.33 -4.45 0.36
N HIS A 37 1.65 -5.30 1.12
CA HIS A 37 0.38 -5.91 0.74
C HIS A 37 -0.77 -5.36 1.57
N PHE A 38 -1.81 -4.92 0.88
CA PHE A 38 -3.10 -4.57 1.47
C PHE A 38 -4.15 -5.59 1.02
N ALA A 39 -4.80 -6.25 1.98
CA ALA A 39 -5.89 -7.19 1.74
C ALA A 39 -7.25 -6.55 1.99
N ASN A 40 -8.30 -7.05 1.32
CA ASN A 40 -9.67 -6.55 1.50
C ASN A 40 -9.77 -5.04 1.31
N VAL A 41 -9.17 -4.55 0.22
CA VAL A 41 -9.24 -3.12 -0.14
C VAL A 41 -10.69 -2.77 -0.48
N ASP A 42 -11.24 -1.80 0.25
CA ASP A 42 -12.59 -1.27 0.06
C ASP A 42 -12.55 0.02 -0.78
N LEU A 43 -11.56 0.87 -0.53
CA LEU A 43 -11.32 2.13 -1.25
C LEU A 43 -9.81 2.42 -1.29
N MET A 44 -9.34 3.07 -2.34
CA MET A 44 -7.97 3.57 -2.42
C MET A 44 -7.87 4.87 -3.21
N LEU A 45 -7.03 5.79 -2.72
CA LEU A 45 -6.54 6.95 -3.44
C LEU A 45 -5.01 6.84 -3.49
N LEU A 46 -4.44 6.64 -4.68
CA LEU A 46 -3.03 6.32 -4.83
C LEU A 46 -2.34 7.27 -5.80
N ARG A 47 -1.11 7.64 -5.45
CA ARG A 47 -0.12 8.05 -6.46
C ARG A 47 0.40 6.78 -7.16
N PRO A 48 0.83 6.87 -8.43
CA PRO A 48 1.44 5.74 -9.11
C PRO A 48 2.77 5.31 -8.46
N HIS A 49 3.45 6.25 -7.78
CA HIS A 49 4.71 6.02 -7.08
C HIS A 49 4.93 6.98 -5.90
N TYR A 50 5.91 6.65 -5.07
CA TYR A 50 6.29 7.36 -3.85
C TYR A 50 7.82 7.38 -3.73
N ASP A 51 8.41 8.56 -3.55
CA ASP A 51 9.82 8.73 -3.22
C ASP A 51 9.95 8.80 -1.69
N GLY A 52 10.34 7.67 -1.10
CA GLY A 52 10.07 7.38 0.30
C GLY A 52 8.59 7.10 0.57
N LEU A 53 8.31 6.27 1.57
CA LEU A 53 6.97 5.85 1.93
C LEU A 53 6.82 5.73 3.45
N VAL A 54 5.85 6.50 3.96
CA VAL A 54 5.35 6.38 5.34
C VAL A 54 3.94 5.85 5.26
N ILE A 55 3.61 4.85 6.10
CA ILE A 55 2.25 4.35 6.25
C ILE A 55 1.88 4.38 7.72
N HIS A 56 0.87 5.18 8.04
CA HIS A 56 0.24 5.19 9.36
C HIS A 56 -1.24 4.87 9.27
N ARG A 57 -1.78 4.40 10.39
CA ARG A 57 -3.22 4.26 10.55
C ARG A 57 -3.78 5.65 10.81
N ALA A 58 -4.84 6.01 10.10
CA ALA A 58 -5.49 7.29 10.28
C ALA A 58 -6.04 7.44 11.70
N ASP A 59 -5.94 8.65 12.25
CA ASP A 59 -6.65 9.03 13.47
C ASP A 59 -8.13 9.33 13.20
N ALA A 60 -8.88 9.69 14.25
CA ALA A 60 -10.31 9.96 14.13
C ALA A 60 -10.62 11.16 13.22
N GLY A 61 -9.82 12.22 13.26
CA GLY A 61 -10.01 13.41 12.44
C GLY A 61 -9.69 13.16 10.98
N GLU A 62 -8.63 12.38 10.71
CA GLU A 62 -8.31 11.89 9.36
C GLU A 62 -9.43 10.98 8.82
N CYS A 63 -10.01 10.10 9.65
CA CYS A 63 -11.15 9.27 9.23
C CYS A 63 -12.39 10.11 8.89
N GLU A 64 -12.74 11.08 9.74
CA GLU A 64 -13.87 11.98 9.52
C GLU A 64 -13.69 12.78 8.21
N LYS A 65 -12.51 13.38 8.03
CA LYS A 65 -12.19 14.14 6.83
C LYS A 65 -12.25 13.28 5.57
N ALA A 66 -11.70 12.07 5.61
CA ALA A 66 -11.81 11.14 4.47
C ALA A 66 -13.27 10.80 4.15
N GLY A 67 -14.11 10.65 5.18
CA GLY A 67 -15.53 10.38 4.99
C GLY A 67 -16.28 11.55 4.34
N LEU A 68 -15.97 12.79 4.74
CA LEU A 68 -16.54 13.99 4.14
C LEU A 68 -16.07 14.21 2.70
N ASP A 69 -14.76 14.10 2.45
CA ASP A 69 -14.15 14.41 1.15
C ASP A 69 -14.49 13.36 0.08
N TYR A 70 -14.65 12.09 0.47
CA TYR A 70 -14.82 10.96 -0.47
C TYR A 70 -16.14 10.20 -0.32
N GLY A 71 -17.03 10.63 0.58
CA GLY A 71 -18.37 10.04 0.75
C GLY A 71 -18.33 8.57 1.22
N VAL A 72 -17.34 8.20 2.03
CA VAL A 72 -17.16 6.82 2.49
C VAL A 72 -17.22 6.68 4.00
N GLU A 73 -17.93 5.65 4.46
CA GLU A 73 -17.88 5.27 5.87
C GLU A 73 -16.59 4.50 6.16
N VAL A 74 -15.67 5.16 6.86
CA VAL A 74 -14.41 4.55 7.28
C VAL A 74 -14.59 3.93 8.66
N LYS A 75 -14.60 2.60 8.74
CA LYS A 75 -14.57 1.94 10.05
C LYS A 75 -13.24 2.24 10.76
N PRO A 76 -13.26 2.48 12.08
CA PRO A 76 -12.05 2.70 12.86
C PRO A 76 -11.00 1.61 12.59
N GLY A 77 -9.77 2.05 12.34
CA GLY A 77 -8.61 1.18 12.13
C GLY A 77 -8.48 0.53 10.74
N ARG A 78 -9.35 0.88 9.78
CA ARG A 78 -9.23 0.41 8.39
C ARG A 78 -8.56 1.39 7.44
N LEU A 79 -8.50 2.68 7.77
CA LEU A 79 -7.87 3.69 6.92
C LEU A 79 -6.37 3.80 7.22
N PHE A 80 -5.57 3.63 6.17
CA PHE A 80 -4.12 3.76 6.20
C PHE A 80 -3.70 4.86 5.24
N VAL A 81 -3.06 5.88 5.78
CA VAL A 81 -2.57 7.04 5.01
C VAL A 81 -1.17 6.74 4.50
N LEU A 82 -0.90 7.13 3.25
CA LEU A 82 0.38 6.93 2.58
C LEU A 82 1.05 8.30 2.36
N GLY A 83 2.12 8.55 3.11
CA GLY A 83 2.81 9.84 3.14
C GLY A 83 2.16 10.83 4.10
N ASP A 84 2.24 12.11 3.75
CA ASP A 84 1.73 13.21 4.59
C ASP A 84 0.34 13.67 4.15
N GLY A 85 -0.58 13.69 5.13
CA GLY A 85 -1.99 14.00 4.96
C GLY A 85 -2.78 13.05 4.03
N LEU A 86 -4.07 13.34 3.86
CA LEU A 86 -5.01 12.51 3.07
C LEU A 86 -4.88 12.68 1.54
N ARG A 87 -3.66 12.84 1.02
CA ARG A 87 -3.41 12.89 -0.43
C ARG A 87 -3.24 11.51 -1.04
N SER A 88 -3.03 10.50 -0.21
CA SER A 88 -3.04 9.10 -0.61
C SER A 88 -3.41 8.24 0.59
N PHE A 89 -4.28 7.26 0.37
CA PHE A 89 -4.71 6.35 1.43
C PHE A 89 -5.29 5.06 0.86
N VAL A 90 -5.38 4.05 1.72
CA VAL A 90 -6.04 2.77 1.45
C VAL A 90 -6.96 2.44 2.62
N VAL A 91 -8.22 2.12 2.32
CA VAL A 91 -9.16 1.52 3.27
C VAL A 91 -9.08 0.01 3.10
N SER A 92 -8.55 -0.70 4.08
CA SER A 92 -8.28 -2.14 3.98
C SER A 92 -8.18 -2.84 5.34
N ALA A 93 -7.86 -4.13 5.32
CA ALA A 93 -7.24 -4.78 6.48
C ALA A 93 -5.84 -4.19 6.75
N PRO A 94 -5.26 -4.38 7.96
CA PRO A 94 -3.91 -3.91 8.26
C PRO A 94 -2.88 -4.35 7.20
N PRO A 95 -2.04 -3.43 6.70
CA PRO A 95 -1.03 -3.77 5.71
C PRO A 95 0.03 -4.69 6.31
N GLN A 96 0.52 -5.58 5.47
CA GLN A 96 1.63 -6.47 5.78
C GLN A 96 2.80 -6.13 4.84
N TRP A 97 4.03 -6.33 5.28
CA TRP A 97 5.20 -6.13 4.42
C TRP A 97 6.21 -7.25 4.56
N HIS A 98 6.97 -7.48 3.50
CA HIS A 98 8.04 -8.46 3.44
C HIS A 98 9.20 -7.93 2.59
N GLU A 99 10.43 -8.17 3.02
CA GLU A 99 11.63 -7.80 2.29
C GLU A 99 12.37 -9.08 1.86
N ASP A 100 12.73 -9.18 0.58
CA ASP A 100 13.41 -10.35 0.02
C ASP A 100 14.40 -10.00 -1.11
N GLU A 101 15.18 -11.00 -1.54
CA GLU A 101 16.19 -10.89 -2.61
C GLU A 101 15.62 -11.19 -4.02
N GLY A 102 14.31 -11.39 -4.16
CA GLY A 102 13.63 -11.74 -5.40
C GLY A 102 13.67 -10.61 -6.43
N THR A 103 13.82 -10.95 -7.72
CA THR A 103 13.88 -10.00 -8.85
C THR A 103 12.58 -9.19 -8.98
N MET A 104 12.56 -8.16 -9.81
CA MET A 104 11.34 -7.35 -9.94
C MET A 104 10.16 -8.14 -10.50
N ASP A 105 10.40 -9.17 -11.31
CA ASP A 105 9.36 -9.99 -11.93
C ASP A 105 9.01 -11.26 -11.14
N ASP A 106 9.81 -11.60 -10.11
CA ASP A 106 9.49 -12.73 -9.26
C ASP A 106 8.16 -12.51 -8.52
N PRO A 107 7.39 -13.60 -8.28
CA PRO A 107 6.20 -13.54 -7.45
C PRO A 107 6.48 -12.90 -6.09
N SER A 108 5.50 -12.18 -5.55
CA SER A 108 5.55 -11.69 -4.18
C SER A 108 5.54 -12.84 -3.18
N TRP A 109 6.13 -12.63 -1.98
CA TRP A 109 5.98 -13.53 -0.84
C TRP A 109 4.51 -13.76 -0.47
N PHE A 110 3.65 -12.75 -0.70
CA PHE A 110 2.20 -12.87 -0.51
C PHE A 110 1.50 -13.72 -1.59
N GLY A 111 2.27 -14.42 -2.43
CA GLY A 111 1.80 -15.28 -3.51
C GLY A 111 1.48 -14.52 -4.80
N ARG A 112 1.13 -15.28 -5.84
CA ARG A 112 0.75 -14.73 -7.14
C ARG A 112 -0.61 -14.03 -7.03
N MET A 113 -0.64 -12.75 -7.39
CA MET A 113 -1.89 -12.05 -7.62
C MET A 113 -2.32 -12.31 -9.07
N ARG A 114 -3.54 -12.83 -9.26
CA ARG A 114 -4.09 -13.10 -10.60
C ARG A 114 -4.39 -11.77 -11.29
N GLY A 115 -3.99 -11.59 -12.56
CA GLY A 115 -4.34 -10.39 -13.33
C GLY A 115 -3.43 -10.03 -14.51
N THR A 116 -2.25 -10.62 -14.63
CA THR A 116 -1.35 -10.38 -15.77
C THR A 116 -0.94 -11.70 -16.40
N ARG A 117 -1.29 -11.87 -17.67
CA ARG A 117 -0.70 -12.89 -18.56
C ARG A 117 0.61 -12.36 -19.10
#